data_AF-A0A1V9EUR3-F1
#
_entry.id   AF-A0A1V9EUR3-F1
#
_cell.length_a   1.000
_cell.length_b   1.000
_cell.length_c   1.000
_cell.angle_alpha   90.00
_cell.angle_beta   90.00
_cell.angle_gamma   90.00
#
_symmetry.space_group_name_H-M   'P 1'
#
loop_
_entity.id
_entity.type
_entity.pdbx_description
1 polymer ?
#
loop_
_entity_poly.entity_id
_entity_poly.type
_entity_poly.pdbx_seq_one_letter_code
_entity_poly.pdbx_strand_id
1 'polypeptide(L)'
;MDRLTHVYDCTGNLIFFDQFVLECQDHAIKLSQDQYLQSVETLSSPTLIFELNKNCPTRYYYRGIGLEKPLIIGVQFNNGMWAVKEFCENASVSFLLTLLKQRLLDGQVTIYVDNEIEDNALGNQFFNL
;
A
#
# COMPACT_ATOMS: atom_id res chain seq x y z
N MET A 1 12.96 -2.59 22.96
CA MET A 1 11.79 -1.69 22.81
C MET A 1 11.55 -1.61 21.33
N ASP A 2 10.55 -2.33 20.83
CA ASP A 2 10.20 -2.28 19.41
C ASP A 2 9.74 -0.84 19.07
N ARG A 3 10.25 -0.27 17.97
CA ARG A 3 10.08 1.15 17.64
C ARG A 3 8.89 1.31 16.70
N LEU A 4 7.90 2.10 17.11
CA LEU A 4 6.87 2.61 16.23
C LEU A 4 7.52 3.59 15.23
N THR A 5 7.25 3.42 13.94
CA THR A 5 7.73 4.31 12.89
C THR A 5 6.60 5.17 12.35
N HIS A 6 6.94 6.38 11.93
CA HIS A 6 6.03 7.30 11.26
C HIS A 6 6.34 7.35 9.77
N VAL A 7 5.34 7.13 8.93
CA VAL A 7 5.45 7.17 7.46
C VAL A 7 4.35 8.10 6.94
N TYR A 8 4.67 8.97 5.99
CA TYR A 8 3.66 9.74 5.28
C TYR A 8 3.35 9.06 3.95
N ASP A 9 2.07 8.93 3.61
CA ASP A 9 1.69 8.51 2.26
C ASP A 9 1.74 9.69 1.26
N CYS A 10 1.59 9.38 -0.03
CA CYS A 10 1.57 10.38 -1.10
C CYS A 10 0.36 11.35 -1.04
N THR A 11 -0.62 11.09 -0.16
CA THR A 11 -1.76 11.98 0.10
C THR A 11 -1.54 12.87 1.33
N GLY A 12 -0.37 12.79 1.97
CA GLY A 12 -0.01 13.57 3.15
C GLY A 12 -0.54 13.02 4.48
N ASN A 13 -1.09 11.80 4.51
CA ASN A 13 -1.58 11.19 5.74
C ASN A 13 -0.44 10.54 6.53
N LEU A 14 -0.39 10.83 7.84
CA LEU A 14 0.57 10.22 8.77
C LEU A 14 0.09 8.83 9.18
N ILE A 15 0.93 7.82 8.90
CA ILE A 15 0.70 6.41 9.18
C ILE A 15 1.71 5.93 10.22
N PHE A 16 1.19 5.33 11.28
CA PHE A 16 1.97 4.69 12.33
C PHE A 16 2.17 3.22 11.99
N PHE A 17 3.42 2.75 12.05
CA PHE A 17 3.79 1.40 11.66
C PHE A 17 4.57 0.69 12.78
N ASP A 18 3.99 -0.37 13.30
CA ASP A 18 4.60 -1.37 14.19
C ASP A 18 5.02 -2.60 13.37
N GLN A 19 6.13 -3.25 13.71
CA GLN A 19 6.60 -4.46 13.03
C GLN A 19 5.66 -5.66 13.20
N PHE A 20 4.76 -5.62 14.18
CA PHE A 20 3.75 -6.64 14.40
C PHE A 20 2.45 -6.28 13.67
N VAL A 21 2.08 -7.09 12.69
CA VAL A 21 0.91 -6.87 11.80
C VAL A 21 0.20 -8.18 11.51
N LEU A 22 -1.02 -8.13 10.98
CA LEU A 22 -1.73 -9.32 10.52
C LEU A 22 -1.28 -9.69 9.10
N GLU A 23 -0.88 -10.95 8.88
CA GLU A 23 -0.51 -11.47 7.55
C GLU A 23 -1.76 -11.73 6.69
N CYS A 24 -2.83 -12.24 7.30
CA CYS A 24 -4.17 -12.40 6.72
C CYS A 24 -5.19 -12.69 7.84
N GLN A 25 -6.28 -11.90 7.87
CA GLN A 25 -7.49 -11.98 8.70
C GLN A 25 -7.34 -12.24 10.22
N ASP A 26 -6.55 -13.22 10.67
CA ASP A 26 -6.39 -13.61 12.08
C ASP A 26 -4.96 -14.00 12.49
N HIS A 27 -3.97 -14.00 11.58
CA HIS A 27 -2.59 -14.38 11.92
C HIS A 27 -1.69 -13.16 12.11
N ALA A 28 -1.23 -12.90 13.33
CA ALA A 28 -0.24 -11.85 13.60
C ALA A 28 1.19 -12.36 13.38
N ILE A 29 1.98 -11.61 12.62
CA ILE A 29 3.38 -11.87 12.32
C ILE A 29 4.26 -10.71 12.77
N LYS A 30 5.54 -11.01 13.04
CA LYS A 30 6.59 -10.00 13.14
C LYS A 30 7.29 -9.91 11.80
N LEU A 31 7.24 -8.74 11.16
CA LEU A 31 7.90 -8.53 9.88
C LEU A 31 9.43 -8.61 10.02
N SER A 32 10.08 -9.19 9.03
CA SER A 32 11.53 -9.07 8.85
C SER A 32 11.91 -7.61 8.55
N GLN A 33 13.20 -7.28 8.67
CA GLN A 33 13.67 -5.95 8.31
C GLN A 33 13.39 -5.61 6.84
N ASP A 34 13.50 -6.58 5.94
CA ASP A 34 13.25 -6.39 4.51
C ASP A 34 11.76 -6.15 4.22
N GLN A 35 10.88 -6.95 4.83
CA GLN A 35 9.42 -6.78 4.71
C GLN A 35 8.98 -5.43 5.28
N TYR A 36 9.58 -5.00 6.39
CA TYR A 36 9.35 -3.68 6.96
C TYR A 36 9.75 -2.56 5.99
N LEU A 37 10.94 -2.62 5.39
CA LEU A 37 11.39 -1.60 4.43
C LEU A 37 10.49 -1.54 3.19
N GLN A 38 10.13 -2.69 2.63
CA GLN A 38 9.21 -2.79 1.50
C GLN A 38 7.82 -2.20 1.81
N SER A 39 7.35 -2.41 3.04
CA SER A 39 6.08 -1.85 3.50
C SER A 39 6.14 -0.33 3.61
N VAL A 40 7.21 0.23 4.19
CA VAL A 40 7.41 1.69 4.25
C VAL A 40 7.43 2.29 2.85
N GLU A 41 8.13 1.64 1.92
CA GLU A 41 8.20 2.07 0.52
C GLU A 41 6.83 2.02 -0.18
N THR A 42 6.05 0.97 0.10
CA THR A 42 4.69 0.79 -0.43
C THR A 42 3.72 1.83 0.11
N LEU A 43 3.83 2.20 1.38
CA LEU A 43 3.02 3.27 2.00
C LEU A 43 3.37 4.65 1.41
N SER A 44 4.67 4.91 1.20
CA SER A 44 5.15 6.21 0.71
C SER A 44 4.86 6.42 -0.78
N SER A 45 4.95 5.34 -1.56
CA SER A 45 4.82 5.36 -3.03
C SER A 45 3.98 4.17 -3.54
N PRO A 46 2.68 4.12 -3.22
CA PRO A 46 1.79 3.06 -3.68
C PRO A 46 1.48 3.19 -5.17
N THR A 47 1.24 2.08 -5.84
CA THR A 47 0.68 2.08 -7.21
C THR A 47 -0.81 2.45 -7.19
N LEU A 48 -1.54 1.97 -6.19
CA LEU A 48 -2.97 2.23 -6.01
C LEU A 48 -3.28 2.36 -4.51
N ILE A 49 -4.20 3.26 -4.16
CA ILE A 49 -4.76 3.36 -2.82
C ILE A 49 -6.26 3.08 -2.90
N PHE A 50 -6.77 2.24 -2.00
CA PHE A 50 -8.20 1.96 -1.87
C PHE A 50 -8.73 2.36 -0.48
N GLU A 51 -9.51 3.44 -0.40
CA GLU A 51 -10.05 3.99 0.87
C GLU A 51 -11.51 3.57 1.14
N LEU A 52 -11.74 2.87 2.27
CA LEU A 52 -13.04 2.46 2.80
C LEU A 52 -13.45 3.45 3.87
N ASN A 53 -14.55 4.16 3.68
CA ASN A 53 -14.98 5.21 4.62
C ASN A 53 -16.21 4.83 5.46
N LYS A 54 -16.51 3.53 5.62
CA LYS A 54 -17.70 3.07 6.34
C LYS A 54 -17.36 2.68 7.79
N ASN A 55 -17.93 3.40 8.76
CA ASN A 55 -17.79 3.25 10.22
C ASN A 55 -16.37 3.44 10.79
N CYS A 56 -15.38 2.75 10.24
CA CYS A 56 -13.97 2.86 10.61
C CYS A 56 -13.17 3.00 9.31
N PRO A 57 -12.57 4.18 9.04
CA PRO A 57 -11.84 4.39 7.81
C PRO A 57 -10.68 3.40 7.68
N THR A 58 -10.59 2.72 6.54
CA THR A 58 -9.51 1.76 6.24
C THR A 58 -8.95 2.06 4.86
N ARG A 59 -7.63 2.14 4.72
CA ARG A 59 -6.97 2.28 3.42
C ARG A 59 -6.15 1.04 3.11
N TYR A 60 -6.16 0.63 1.85
CA TYR A 60 -5.29 -0.42 1.35
C TYR A 60 -4.34 0.18 0.32
N TYR A 61 -3.04 0.04 0.57
CA TYR A 61 -1.98 0.44 -0.35
C TYR A 61 -1.53 -0.78 -1.13
N TYR A 62 -1.67 -0.72 -2.44
CA TYR A 62 -1.26 -1.76 -3.34
C TYR A 62 -0.01 -1.30 -4.11
N ARG A 63 0.99 -2.17 -4.17
CA ARG A 63 2.15 -1.98 -5.03
C ARG A 63 2.56 -3.31 -5.68
N GLY A 64 2.81 -3.28 -6.99
CA GLY A 64 3.43 -4.40 -7.68
C GLY A 64 4.94 -4.38 -7.45
N ILE A 65 5.49 -5.37 -6.74
CA ILE A 65 6.94 -5.56 -6.63
C ILE A 65 7.36 -6.45 -7.81
N GLY A 66 7.47 -5.85 -9.00
CA GLY A 66 7.58 -6.57 -10.28
C GLY A 66 6.22 -7.09 -10.79
N LEU A 67 6.24 -7.90 -11.85
CA LEU A 67 5.01 -8.38 -12.52
C LEU A 67 4.24 -9.47 -11.75
N GLU A 68 4.89 -10.16 -10.81
CA GLU A 68 4.32 -11.37 -10.19
C GLU A 68 4.12 -11.30 -8.67
N LYS A 69 4.60 -10.25 -7.99
CA LYS A 69 4.57 -10.17 -6.52
C LYS A 69 3.86 -8.92 -6.03
N PRO A 70 2.52 -8.90 -6.06
CA PRO A 70 1.76 -7.81 -5.47
C PRO A 70 1.91 -7.78 -3.96
N LEU A 71 2.10 -6.59 -3.39
CA LEU A 71 2.06 -6.33 -1.95
C LEU A 71 0.87 -5.44 -1.63
N ILE A 72 0.11 -5.82 -0.60
CA ILE A 72 -0.99 -5.04 -0.05
C ILE A 72 -0.72 -4.73 1.42
N ILE A 73 -0.79 -3.45 1.76
CA ILE A 73 -0.74 -2.97 3.15
C ILE A 73 -2.08 -2.38 3.53
N GLY A 74 -2.72 -2.94 4.56
CA GLY A 74 -3.96 -2.40 5.13
C GLY A 74 -3.66 -1.53 6.34
N VAL A 75 -4.20 -0.32 6.34
CA VAL A 75 -4.15 0.61 7.48
C VAL A 75 -5.55 0.98 7.90
N GLN A 76 -5.73 1.18 9.21
CA GLN A 76 -7.02 1.51 9.79
C GLN A 76 -6.92 2.75 10.67
N PHE A 77 -7.89 3.64 10.53
CA PHE A 77 -8.01 4.85 11.35
C PHE A 77 -8.73 4.54 12.65
N ASN A 78 -7.99 4.57 13.75
CA ASN A 78 -8.52 4.33 15.09
C ASN A 78 -7.99 5.41 16.04
N ASN A 79 -8.89 5.99 16.86
CA ASN A 79 -8.53 6.98 17.89
C ASN A 79 -7.68 8.16 17.38
N GLY A 80 -8.00 8.68 16.19
CA GLY A 80 -7.30 9.83 15.62
C GLY A 80 -6.01 9.51 14.85
N MET A 81 -5.68 8.22 14.66
CA MET A 81 -4.42 7.80 14.05
C MET A 81 -4.64 6.71 13.00
N TRP A 82 -3.95 6.81 11.87
CA TRP A 82 -3.83 5.71 10.90
C TRP A 82 -2.75 4.75 11.35
N ALA A 83 -3.07 3.47 11.52
CA ALA A 83 -2.10 2.46 11.92
C ALA A 83 -2.09 1.30 10.93
N VAL A 84 -0.90 0.79 10.61
CA VAL A 84 -0.75 -0.46 9.85
C VAL A 84 -1.36 -1.60 10.65
N LYS A 85 -2.23 -2.39 9.99
CA LYS A 85 -2.90 -3.55 10.57
C LYS A 85 -2.67 -4.82 9.76
N GLU A 86 -2.53 -4.70 8.44
CA GLU A 86 -2.44 -5.86 7.55
C GLU A 86 -1.25 -5.74 6.61
N PHE A 87 -0.61 -6.88 6.34
CA PHE A 87 0.50 -7.05 5.39
C PHE A 87 0.26 -8.33 4.60
N CYS A 88 0.06 -8.24 3.29
CA CYS A 88 -0.22 -9.39 2.45
C CYS A 88 0.68 -9.39 1.21
N GLU A 89 1.65 -10.30 1.18
CA GLU A 89 2.49 -10.58 0.00
C GLU A 89 1.80 -11.54 -0.95
N ASN A 90 2.06 -11.35 -2.25
CA ASN A 90 1.53 -12.17 -3.34
C ASN A 90 0.00 -12.30 -3.30
N ALA A 91 -0.68 -11.20 -2.93
CA ALA A 91 -2.12 -11.14 -2.86
C ALA A 91 -2.76 -11.62 -4.19
N SER A 92 -3.63 -12.62 -4.09
CA SER A 92 -4.24 -13.22 -5.27
C SER A 92 -5.17 -12.24 -5.99
N VAL A 93 -5.36 -12.46 -7.30
CA VAL A 93 -6.33 -11.70 -8.09
C VAL A 93 -7.75 -11.82 -7.49
N SER A 94 -8.10 -12.98 -6.92
CA SER A 94 -9.39 -13.16 -6.26
C SER A 94 -9.52 -12.35 -4.96
N PHE A 95 -8.43 -12.18 -4.20
CA PHE A 95 -8.39 -11.28 -3.05
C PHE A 95 -8.62 -9.84 -3.47
N LEU A 96 -7.89 -9.35 -4.47
CA LEU A 96 -8.05 -8.01 -5.04
C LEU A 96 -9.48 -7.78 -5.55
N LEU A 97 -10.03 -8.74 -6.30
CA LEU A 97 -11.41 -8.67 -6.79
C LEU A 97 -12.44 -8.69 -5.67
N THR A 98 -12.20 -9.43 -4.58
CA THR A 98 -13.08 -9.44 -3.41
C THR A 98 -13.05 -8.08 -2.72
N LEU A 99 -11.85 -7.53 -2.53
CA LEU A 99 -11.65 -6.20 -1.97
C LEU A 99 -12.33 -5.13 -2.83
N LEU A 100 -12.27 -5.23 -4.17
CA LEU A 100 -12.99 -4.36 -5.10
C LEU A 100 -14.52 -4.59 -5.09
N LYS A 101 -14.99 -5.84 -5.01
CA LYS A 101 -16.43 -6.15 -4.97
C LYS A 101 -17.11 -5.62 -3.72
N GLN A 102 -16.46 -5.73 -2.56
CA GLN A 102 -16.94 -5.10 -1.31
C GLN A 102 -17.09 -3.57 -1.47
N ARG A 103 -16.38 -2.93 -2.41
CA ARG A 103 -16.41 -1.48 -2.67
C ARG A 103 -17.55 -1.06 -3.57
N LEU A 104 -17.78 -1.82 -4.64
CA LEU A 104 -18.84 -1.54 -5.62
C LEU A 104 -20.24 -1.60 -5.00
N LEU A 105 -20.38 -2.28 -3.86
CA LEU A 105 -21.65 -2.41 -3.14
C LEU A 105 -21.89 -1.27 -2.12
N ASP A 106 -20.85 -0.53 -1.68
CA ASP A 106 -20.93 0.28 -0.46
C ASP A 106 -20.16 1.64 -0.45
N GLY A 107 -19.44 2.06 -1.52
CA GLY A 107 -18.69 3.33 -1.48
C GLY A 107 -18.12 3.87 -2.80
N GLN A 108 -17.41 5.01 -2.71
CA GLN A 108 -16.63 5.63 -3.79
C GLN A 108 -15.17 5.14 -3.74
N VAL A 109 -14.55 4.87 -4.90
CA VAL A 109 -13.13 4.53 -5.03
C VAL A 109 -12.38 5.73 -5.60
N THR A 110 -11.42 6.27 -4.86
CA THR A 110 -10.46 7.24 -5.40
C THR A 110 -9.19 6.50 -5.75
N ILE A 111 -8.93 6.34 -7.05
CA ILE A 111 -7.69 5.75 -7.54
C ILE A 111 -6.68 6.88 -7.71
N TYR A 112 -5.62 6.87 -6.91
CA TYR A 112 -4.45 7.69 -7.16
C TYR A 112 -3.51 6.89 -8.06
N VAL A 113 -3.36 7.33 -9.31
CA VAL A 113 -2.35 6.81 -10.23
C VAL A 113 -1.19 7.79 -10.18
N ASP A 114 -0.01 7.29 -9.84
CA ASP A 114 1.21 8.07 -9.98
C ASP A 114 1.43 8.35 -11.47
N ASN A 115 1.38 9.64 -11.85
CA ASN A 115 1.50 10.07 -13.24
C ASN A 115 2.95 10.41 -13.64
N GLU A 116 3.94 10.14 -12.79
CA GLU A 116 5.35 10.40 -13.13
C GLU A 116 5.99 9.21 -13.85
N ILE A 117 5.53 8.95 -15.08
CA ILE A 117 6.45 8.46 -16.11
C ILE A 117 7.03 9.71 -16.78
N GLU A 118 8.10 10.27 -16.20
CA GLU A 118 8.95 11.15 -17.00
C GLU A 118 9.59 10.30 -18.11
N ASP A 119 9.13 10.54 -19.33
CA ASP A 119 9.56 9.92 -20.57
C ASP A 119 10.97 10.40 -20.98
N ASN A 120 11.94 10.31 -20.06
CA ASN A 120 13.33 10.69 -20.25
C ASN A 120 14.19 9.54 -20.81
N ALA A 121 13.60 8.61 -21.57
CA ALA A 121 14.32 7.54 -22.28
C ALA A 121 14.38 7.74 -23.81
N LEU A 122 13.91 8.87 -24.34
CA LEU A 122 14.07 9.26 -25.74
C LEU A 122 14.76 10.63 -25.86
N GLY A 123 15.99 10.72 -25.36
CA GLY A 123 16.80 11.92 -25.47
C GLY A 123 18.29 11.59 -25.50
N ASN A 124 18.92 11.75 -26.67
CA ASN A 124 20.35 11.71 -26.95
C ASN A 124 21.03 10.33 -27.08
N GLN A 125 20.87 9.70 -28.25
CA GLN A 125 22.06 9.16 -28.93
C GLN A 125 22.10 9.69 -30.36
N PHE A 126 22.96 10.69 -30.55
CA PHE A 126 23.54 11.02 -31.84
C PHE A 126 24.30 9.80 -32.36
N PHE A 127 23.95 9.32 -33.55
CA PHE A 127 24.93 8.70 -34.45
C PHE A 127 24.83 9.42 -35.80
N ASN A 128 25.70 10.40 -35.97
CA ASN A 128 26.27 10.69 -37.28
C ASN A 128 27.44 9.74 -37.45
N LEU A 129 27.35 8.81 -38.40
CA LEU A 129 28.37 8.37 -39.35
C LEU A 129 27.72 7.37 -40.33
#